data_AF-A0A5N5UCT3-F1
#
_entry.id   AF-A0A5N5UCT3-F1
#
_cell.length_a   1.000
_cell.length_b   1.000
_cell.length_c   1.000
_cell.angle_alpha   90.00
_cell.angle_beta   90.00
_cell.angle_gamma   90.00
#
_symmetry.space_group_name_H-M   'P 1'
#
loop_
_entity.id
_entity.type
_entity.pdbx_description
1 polymer ?
#
loop_
_entity_poly.entity_id
_entity_poly.type
_entity_poly.pdbx_seq_one_letter_code
_entity_poly.pdbx_strand_id
1 'polypeptide(L)'
;MIGFGQAGGKVLDKFLEYDKRSGSDIVRAAVAVNSAKADLMGLEHVPKENRVLIGQARVKGHGVGADNELGAEIAEEDIDEVQGAIDSIPVHEVDAFLVLAGLGGGTGSGGAPVLSKYLQRIYTEPVYGLGILPSQDEGGIYTLNAARSFQTFVREVDNLMVFDNDAWRKTGQSVESGYDEINEEIVKRFGILFGAGEIEPGGEVAESVVDSSEIINTLSGGGVSTVGYAAEEVENQSSSGLLSRLKGGGDEDDLDVANTTNRITSLVRKAALGRLTLPCEIDGTERALLVMSGPPKYLNRKGIERGRKWLEEQTGSMEVRGGDYPVSESGFVAGVILLSGVTDVPRIKQLQQVAIEAQDNIEEIKNESEENLYGLVEDDEDELEPLF
;
A
#
# COMPACT_ATOMS: atom_id res chain seq x y z
N MET A 1 -4.94 -10.17 4.28
CA MET A 1 -3.74 -9.53 3.67
C MET A 1 -2.71 -10.60 3.32
N ILE A 2 -2.01 -10.45 2.19
CA ILE A 2 -0.94 -11.34 1.76
C ILE A 2 0.32 -10.52 1.46
N GLY A 3 1.42 -10.80 2.17
CA GLY A 3 2.72 -10.18 1.94
C GLY A 3 3.57 -11.04 1.01
N PHE A 4 3.94 -10.52 -0.16
CA PHE A 4 4.73 -11.25 -1.15
C PHE A 4 6.16 -10.70 -1.25
N GLY A 5 7.15 -11.58 -1.09
CA GLY A 5 8.56 -11.22 -0.99
C GLY A 5 8.92 -10.54 0.33
N GLN A 6 10.18 -10.11 0.46
CA GLN A 6 10.71 -9.56 1.72
C GLN A 6 9.99 -8.28 2.17
N ALA A 7 9.88 -7.28 1.28
CA ALA A 7 9.24 -6.01 1.60
C ALA A 7 7.74 -6.19 1.94
N GLY A 8 7.01 -6.96 1.13
CA GLY A 8 5.62 -7.28 1.39
C GLY A 8 5.41 -8.00 2.72
N GLY A 9 6.28 -8.97 3.03
CA GLY A 9 6.28 -9.66 4.32
C GLY A 9 6.53 -8.72 5.51
N LYS A 10 7.53 -7.83 5.43
CA LYS A 10 7.81 -6.86 6.51
C LYS A 10 6.67 -5.87 6.73
N VAL A 11 6.05 -5.37 5.67
CA VAL A 11 4.88 -4.47 5.79
C VAL A 11 3.68 -5.21 6.38
N LEU A 12 3.43 -6.46 5.98
CA LEU A 12 2.39 -7.29 6.60
C LEU A 12 2.63 -7.49 8.10
N ASP A 13 3.87 -7.81 8.47
CA ASP A 13 4.27 -8.01 9.87
C ASP A 13 4.01 -6.75 10.70
N LYS A 14 4.30 -5.59 10.11
CA LYS A 14 4.06 -4.28 10.72
C LYS A 14 2.58 -3.93 10.82
N PHE A 15 1.76 -4.33 9.84
CA PHE A 15 0.30 -4.22 9.94
C PHE A 15 -0.24 -5.03 11.13
N LEU A 16 0.22 -6.27 11.32
CA LEU A 16 -0.20 -7.09 12.46
C LEU A 16 0.22 -6.48 13.81
N GLU A 17 1.41 -5.88 13.89
CA GLU A 17 1.84 -5.12 15.07
C GLU A 17 0.89 -3.94 15.35
N TYR A 18 0.59 -3.15 14.33
CA TYR A 18 -0.31 -2.01 14.42
C TYR A 18 -1.72 -2.42 14.83
N ASP A 19 -2.26 -3.46 14.20
CA ASP A 19 -3.62 -3.95 14.43
C ASP A 19 -3.78 -4.42 15.88
N LYS A 20 -2.80 -5.17 16.39
CA LYS A 20 -2.75 -5.58 17.79
C LYS A 20 -2.64 -4.41 18.77
N ARG A 21 -1.90 -3.35 18.40
CA ARG A 21 -1.70 -2.17 19.26
C ARG A 21 -2.92 -1.25 19.29
N SER A 22 -3.60 -1.10 18.15
CA SER A 22 -4.75 -0.23 17.99
C SER A 22 -6.07 -0.91 18.32
N GLY A 23 -6.13 -2.24 18.27
CA GLY A 23 -7.37 -3.01 18.43
C GLY A 23 -8.31 -2.83 17.25
N SER A 24 -7.80 -2.48 16.07
CA SER A 24 -8.62 -2.16 14.91
C SER A 24 -9.21 -3.36 14.18
N ASP A 25 -8.72 -4.58 14.47
CA ASP A 25 -9.13 -5.86 13.87
C ASP A 25 -9.20 -5.87 12.33
N ILE A 26 -8.40 -5.03 11.65
CA ILE A 26 -8.36 -4.86 10.19
C ILE A 26 -7.81 -6.12 9.51
N VAL A 27 -6.86 -6.81 10.17
CA VAL A 27 -6.16 -7.95 9.56
C VAL A 27 -6.84 -9.25 9.97
N ARG A 28 -7.99 -9.54 9.36
CA ARG A 28 -8.74 -10.78 9.63
C ARG A 28 -7.91 -12.04 9.40
N ALA A 29 -7.03 -12.02 8.40
CA ALA A 29 -6.05 -13.07 8.14
C ALA A 29 -4.80 -12.52 7.43
N ALA A 30 -3.66 -13.18 7.68
CA ALA A 30 -2.34 -12.80 7.20
C ALA A 30 -1.57 -14.00 6.68
N VAL A 31 -1.05 -13.92 5.46
CA VAL A 31 -0.15 -14.92 4.85
C VAL A 31 1.09 -14.21 4.30
N ALA A 32 2.27 -14.74 4.59
CA ALA A 32 3.52 -14.25 4.02
C ALA A 32 4.10 -15.30 3.06
N VAL A 33 4.36 -14.91 1.82
CA VAL A 33 4.90 -15.76 0.76
C VAL A 33 6.27 -15.24 0.35
N ASN A 34 7.29 -16.08 0.36
CA ASN A 34 8.62 -15.70 -0.12
C ASN A 34 9.40 -16.92 -0.62
N SER A 35 10.44 -16.70 -1.42
CA SER A 35 11.38 -17.74 -1.88
C SER A 35 12.70 -17.77 -1.10
N ALA A 36 12.89 -16.80 -0.19
CA ALA A 36 13.99 -16.76 0.76
C ALA A 36 13.52 -17.19 2.16
N LYS A 37 14.05 -18.31 2.66
CA LYS A 37 13.67 -18.89 3.95
C LYS A 37 14.06 -18.00 5.13
N ALA A 38 15.22 -17.35 5.05
CA ALA A 38 15.72 -16.49 6.12
C ALA A 38 14.79 -15.30 6.37
N ASP A 39 14.23 -14.71 5.31
CA ASP A 39 13.29 -13.59 5.41
C ASP A 39 12.01 -14.01 6.13
N LEU A 40 11.43 -15.16 5.78
CA LEU A 40 10.24 -15.68 6.47
C LEU A 40 10.54 -15.96 7.94
N MET A 41 11.72 -16.47 8.27
CA MET A 41 12.11 -16.71 9.66
C MET A 41 12.27 -15.40 10.46
N GLY A 42 12.60 -14.29 9.79
CA GLY A 42 12.77 -12.97 10.40
C GLY A 42 11.47 -12.25 10.75
N LEU A 43 10.30 -12.70 10.27
CA LEU A 43 9.00 -12.12 10.63
C LEU A 43 8.68 -12.41 12.10
N GLU A 44 8.14 -11.44 12.83
CA GLU A 44 7.87 -11.51 14.26
C GLU A 44 6.39 -11.81 14.57
N HIS A 45 5.47 -11.24 13.79
CA HIS A 45 4.03 -11.24 14.06
C HIS A 45 3.23 -12.19 13.17
N VAL A 46 3.64 -12.44 11.93
CA VAL A 46 2.97 -13.41 11.04
C VAL A 46 3.09 -14.83 11.63
N PRO A 47 2.00 -15.59 11.85
CA PRO A 47 2.06 -16.96 12.37
C PRO A 47 2.91 -17.88 11.47
N LYS A 48 3.66 -18.83 12.05
CA LYS A 48 4.61 -19.67 11.29
C LYS A 48 3.92 -20.55 10.26
N GLU A 49 2.74 -21.04 10.60
CA GLU A 49 1.83 -21.80 9.75
C GLU A 49 1.36 -21.03 8.52
N ASN A 50 1.38 -19.69 8.58
CA ASN A 50 0.97 -18.81 7.49
C ASN A 50 2.18 -18.25 6.70
N ARG A 51 3.38 -18.78 6.93
CA ARG A 51 4.60 -18.42 6.21
C ARG A 51 4.88 -19.48 5.15
N VAL A 52 4.57 -19.15 3.90
CA VAL A 52 4.70 -20.06 2.76
C VAL A 52 6.05 -19.81 2.07
N LEU A 53 6.88 -20.85 2.05
CA LEU A 53 8.11 -20.86 1.27
C LEU A 53 7.80 -21.44 -0.11
N ILE A 54 8.13 -20.71 -1.18
CA ILE A 54 7.98 -21.15 -2.58
C ILE A 54 9.35 -21.22 -3.29
N GLY A 55 9.39 -21.88 -4.44
CA GLY A 55 10.56 -22.01 -5.30
C GLY A 55 11.63 -22.96 -4.76
N GLN A 56 11.29 -23.87 -3.83
CA GLN A 56 12.25 -24.81 -3.23
C GLN A 56 13.02 -25.61 -4.31
N ALA A 57 12.32 -26.03 -5.36
CA ALA A 57 12.89 -26.80 -6.46
C ALA A 57 13.90 -25.99 -7.30
N ARG A 58 13.71 -24.66 -7.40
CA ARG A 58 14.50 -23.77 -8.25
C ARG A 58 15.64 -23.09 -7.49
N VAL A 59 15.36 -22.53 -6.30
CA VAL A 59 16.32 -21.68 -5.55
C VAL A 59 16.68 -22.21 -4.15
N LYS A 60 16.12 -23.34 -3.74
CA LYS A 60 16.45 -24.03 -2.47
C LYS A 60 16.33 -23.12 -1.22
N GLY A 61 15.41 -22.16 -1.25
CA GLY A 61 15.15 -21.24 -0.14
C GLY A 61 16.11 -20.05 0.00
N HIS A 62 16.91 -19.72 -1.03
CA HIS A 62 17.85 -18.60 -1.01
C HIS A 62 17.31 -17.30 -1.64
N GLY A 63 16.09 -17.34 -2.18
CA GLY A 63 15.55 -16.22 -2.95
C GLY A 63 15.94 -16.26 -4.44
N VAL A 64 15.20 -15.51 -5.24
CA VAL A 64 15.48 -15.29 -6.69
C VAL A 64 16.36 -14.05 -6.94
N GLY A 65 16.79 -13.36 -5.88
CA GLY A 65 17.46 -12.06 -6.01
C GLY A 65 16.55 -11.01 -6.67
N ALA A 66 17.09 -10.32 -7.67
CA ALA A 66 16.37 -9.32 -8.48
C ALA A 66 15.84 -9.90 -9.81
N ASP A 67 15.77 -11.23 -9.96
CA ASP A 67 15.17 -11.86 -11.13
C ASP A 67 13.65 -11.97 -10.94
N ASN A 68 12.90 -11.05 -11.55
CA ASN A 68 11.44 -11.01 -11.43
C ASN A 68 10.72 -11.96 -12.40
N GLU A 69 11.37 -12.38 -13.49
CA GLU A 69 10.84 -13.39 -14.41
C GLU A 69 10.85 -14.76 -13.71
N LEU A 70 11.99 -15.13 -13.12
CA LEU A 70 12.08 -16.32 -12.27
C LEU A 70 11.11 -16.23 -11.07
N GLY A 71 10.95 -15.04 -10.48
CA GLY A 71 10.00 -14.79 -9.41
C GLY A 71 8.54 -15.07 -9.80
N ALA A 72 8.16 -14.77 -11.05
CA ALA A 72 6.85 -15.08 -11.59
C ALA A 72 6.70 -16.58 -11.88
N GLU A 73 7.70 -17.21 -12.51
CA GLU A 73 7.71 -18.66 -12.80
C GLU A 73 7.48 -19.48 -11.53
N ILE A 74 8.23 -19.21 -10.46
CA ILE A 74 8.09 -19.98 -9.21
C ILE A 74 6.72 -19.75 -8.54
N ALA A 75 6.14 -18.56 -8.70
CA ALA A 75 4.83 -18.24 -8.15
C ALA A 75 3.73 -18.96 -8.91
N GLU A 76 3.89 -19.16 -10.22
CA GLU A 76 2.98 -19.98 -11.04
C GLU A 76 3.14 -21.48 -10.74
N GLU A 77 4.37 -21.97 -10.65
CA GLU A 77 4.68 -23.38 -10.37
C GLU A 77 4.15 -23.82 -9.00
N ASP A 78 4.33 -22.98 -7.97
CA ASP A 78 3.99 -23.30 -6.57
C ASP A 78 2.70 -22.60 -6.09
N ILE A 79 1.83 -22.16 -7.01
CA ILE A 79 0.59 -21.44 -6.65
C ILE A 79 -0.32 -22.25 -5.72
N ASP A 80 -0.32 -23.58 -5.88
CA ASP A 80 -1.11 -24.50 -5.05
C ASP A 80 -0.64 -24.51 -3.59
N GLU A 81 0.65 -24.28 -3.31
CA GLU A 81 1.16 -24.15 -1.93
C GLU A 81 0.63 -22.88 -1.27
N VAL A 82 0.59 -21.78 -2.03
CA VAL A 82 0.05 -20.50 -1.57
C VAL A 82 -1.47 -20.61 -1.35
N GLN A 83 -2.19 -21.25 -2.29
CA GLN A 83 -3.63 -21.47 -2.16
C GLN A 83 -3.96 -22.33 -0.95
N GLY A 84 -3.19 -23.38 -0.65
CA GLY A 84 -3.41 -24.22 0.52
C GLY A 84 -3.33 -23.44 1.85
N ALA A 85 -2.49 -22.40 1.92
CA ALA A 85 -2.46 -21.50 3.07
C ALA A 85 -3.69 -20.58 3.11
N ILE A 86 -4.14 -20.10 1.95
CA ILE A 86 -5.33 -19.23 1.82
C ILE A 86 -6.62 -20.00 2.13
N ASP A 87 -6.73 -21.28 1.79
CA ASP A 87 -7.88 -22.13 2.08
C ASP A 87 -8.19 -22.25 3.58
N SER A 88 -7.19 -22.02 4.43
CA SER A 88 -7.36 -22.01 5.89
C SER A 88 -8.03 -20.73 6.42
N ILE A 89 -8.19 -19.71 5.58
CA ILE A 89 -8.73 -18.40 5.92
C ILE A 89 -10.25 -18.42 5.76
N PRO A 90 -11.03 -17.85 6.70
CA PRO A 90 -12.47 -17.66 6.53
C PRO A 90 -12.73 -16.52 5.54
N VAL A 91 -12.62 -16.79 4.23
CA VAL A 91 -12.76 -15.77 3.18
C VAL A 91 -14.14 -15.08 3.20
N HIS A 92 -15.19 -15.79 3.63
CA HIS A 92 -16.52 -15.22 3.80
C HIS A 92 -16.63 -14.13 4.90
N GLU A 93 -15.56 -13.92 5.68
CA GLU A 93 -15.46 -12.88 6.70
C GLU A 93 -14.52 -11.74 6.29
N VAL A 94 -14.02 -11.71 5.05
CA VAL A 94 -13.17 -10.62 4.55
C VAL A 94 -13.89 -9.79 3.51
N ASP A 95 -13.74 -8.47 3.58
CA ASP A 95 -14.31 -7.55 2.59
C ASP A 95 -13.49 -7.47 1.30
N ALA A 96 -12.17 -7.73 1.38
CA ALA A 96 -11.25 -7.68 0.25
C ALA A 96 -9.94 -8.43 0.53
N PHE A 97 -9.25 -8.82 -0.54
CA PHE A 97 -7.85 -9.23 -0.51
C PHE A 97 -6.95 -8.01 -0.70
N LEU A 98 -5.84 -7.97 0.03
CA LEU A 98 -4.79 -6.97 -0.14
C LEU A 98 -3.44 -7.67 -0.30
N VAL A 99 -2.86 -7.57 -1.49
CA VAL A 99 -1.56 -8.15 -1.85
C VAL A 99 -0.48 -7.07 -1.74
N LEU A 100 0.44 -7.23 -0.79
CA LEU A 100 1.49 -6.27 -0.44
C LEU A 100 2.81 -6.73 -1.09
N ALA A 101 3.45 -5.90 -1.90
CA ALA A 101 4.71 -6.28 -2.55
C ALA A 101 5.64 -5.11 -2.85
N GLY A 102 6.95 -5.37 -2.73
CA GLY A 102 7.99 -4.50 -3.29
C GLY A 102 8.15 -4.78 -4.79
N LEU A 103 7.96 -3.77 -5.62
CA LEU A 103 7.94 -3.94 -7.08
C LEU A 103 9.33 -4.03 -7.70
N GLY A 104 10.36 -3.54 -7.01
CA GLY A 104 11.75 -3.56 -7.50
C GLY A 104 12.50 -4.88 -7.30
N GLY A 105 12.05 -5.76 -6.39
CA GLY A 105 12.72 -7.04 -6.12
C GLY A 105 12.51 -8.08 -7.23
N GLY A 106 12.80 -9.35 -6.94
CA GLY A 106 12.45 -10.47 -7.82
C GLY A 106 11.15 -11.17 -7.40
N THR A 107 11.12 -11.76 -6.20
CA THR A 107 9.97 -12.57 -5.73
C THR A 107 8.67 -11.78 -5.63
N GLY A 108 8.67 -10.64 -4.94
CA GLY A 108 7.45 -9.80 -4.82
C GLY A 108 7.03 -9.19 -6.16
N SER A 109 8.01 -8.74 -6.95
CA SER A 109 7.82 -8.11 -8.25
C SER A 109 7.14 -9.05 -9.25
N GLY A 110 7.61 -10.30 -9.35
CA GLY A 110 7.06 -11.30 -10.26
C GLY A 110 5.84 -12.04 -9.71
N GLY A 111 5.84 -12.39 -8.43
CA GLY A 111 4.81 -13.26 -7.85
C GLY A 111 3.54 -12.55 -7.41
N ALA A 112 3.58 -11.27 -7.03
CA ALA A 112 2.37 -10.56 -6.60
C ALA A 112 1.32 -10.38 -7.72
N PRO A 113 1.69 -10.02 -8.97
CA PRO A 113 0.74 -9.99 -10.08
C PRO A 113 0.16 -11.37 -10.39
N VAL A 114 0.98 -12.43 -10.35
CA VAL A 114 0.57 -13.82 -10.56
C VAL A 114 -0.49 -14.23 -9.53
N LEU A 115 -0.22 -14.00 -8.25
CA LEU A 115 -1.16 -14.30 -7.18
C LEU A 115 -2.47 -13.50 -7.33
N SER A 116 -2.37 -12.21 -7.67
CA SER A 116 -3.56 -11.35 -7.76
C SER A 116 -4.50 -11.79 -8.88
N LYS A 117 -3.93 -12.12 -10.04
CA LYS A 117 -4.65 -12.74 -11.16
C LYS A 117 -5.32 -14.05 -10.77
N TYR A 118 -4.63 -14.87 -9.98
CA TYR A 118 -5.17 -16.14 -9.50
C TYR A 118 -6.34 -15.90 -8.53
N LEU A 119 -6.20 -14.99 -7.55
CA LEU A 119 -7.26 -14.64 -6.61
C LEU A 119 -8.53 -14.13 -7.33
N GLN A 120 -8.38 -13.21 -8.29
CA GLN A 120 -9.51 -12.67 -9.07
C GLN A 120 -10.28 -13.72 -9.88
N ARG A 121 -9.65 -14.87 -10.19
CA ARG A 121 -10.31 -15.96 -10.92
C ARG A 121 -11.17 -16.85 -10.02
N ILE A 122 -10.91 -16.85 -8.72
CA ILE A 122 -11.43 -17.86 -7.79
C ILE A 122 -12.38 -17.23 -6.77
N TYR A 123 -12.10 -15.99 -6.37
CA TYR A 123 -12.86 -15.25 -5.39
C TYR A 123 -13.65 -14.12 -6.05
N THR A 124 -14.74 -13.72 -5.40
CA THR A 124 -15.61 -12.63 -5.86
C THR A 124 -15.29 -11.31 -5.18
N GLU A 125 -14.64 -11.38 -4.01
CA GLU A 125 -14.19 -10.25 -3.23
C GLU A 125 -13.11 -9.46 -4.00
N PRO A 126 -13.10 -8.12 -3.92
CA PRO A 126 -12.08 -7.31 -4.58
C PRO A 126 -10.66 -7.71 -4.16
N VAL A 127 -9.74 -7.69 -5.12
CA VAL A 127 -8.31 -7.93 -4.92
C VAL A 127 -7.56 -6.64 -5.17
N TYR A 128 -7.05 -6.03 -4.11
CA TYR A 128 -6.25 -4.81 -4.17
C TYR A 128 -4.75 -5.11 -4.07
N GLY A 129 -3.93 -4.28 -4.71
CA GLY A 129 -2.48 -4.28 -4.54
C GLY A 129 -2.01 -3.10 -3.67
N LEU A 130 -1.01 -3.33 -2.82
CA LEU A 130 -0.15 -2.27 -2.29
C LEU A 130 1.25 -2.45 -2.88
N GLY A 131 1.55 -1.68 -3.92
CA GLY A 131 2.84 -1.69 -4.60
C GLY A 131 3.81 -0.69 -4.01
N ILE A 132 4.98 -1.17 -3.56
CA ILE A 132 6.05 -0.33 -3.02
C ILE A 132 7.12 -0.14 -4.10
N LEU A 133 7.28 1.08 -4.59
CA LEU A 133 8.29 1.43 -5.57
C LEU A 133 9.67 1.58 -4.91
N PRO A 134 10.75 1.14 -5.58
CA PRO A 134 12.10 1.29 -5.07
C PRO A 134 12.53 2.76 -5.09
N SER A 135 13.51 3.10 -4.25
CA SER A 135 14.19 4.39 -4.35
C SER A 135 15.07 4.47 -5.61
N GLN A 136 15.29 5.69 -6.12
CA GLN A 136 16.05 5.89 -7.38
C GLN A 136 17.54 5.50 -7.28
N ASP A 137 18.08 5.45 -6.07
CA ASP A 137 19.47 5.10 -5.75
C ASP A 137 19.70 3.59 -5.53
N GLU A 138 18.65 2.78 -5.46
CA GLU A 138 18.78 1.33 -5.29
C GLU A 138 19.45 0.67 -6.51
N GLY A 139 19.32 1.26 -7.71
CA GLY A 139 19.99 0.84 -8.93
C GLY A 139 19.04 0.58 -10.11
N GLY A 140 19.60 0.50 -11.31
CA GLY A 140 18.83 0.39 -12.56
C GLY A 140 17.97 -0.88 -12.65
N ILE A 141 18.49 -2.02 -12.17
CA ILE A 141 17.74 -3.29 -12.20
C ILE A 141 16.45 -3.23 -11.38
N TYR A 142 16.47 -2.62 -10.20
CA TYR A 142 15.28 -2.49 -9.36
C TYR A 142 14.24 -1.56 -9.99
N THR A 143 14.69 -0.49 -10.65
CA THR A 143 13.79 0.43 -11.37
C THR A 143 13.14 -0.27 -12.57
N LEU A 144 13.90 -1.07 -13.32
CA LEU A 144 13.37 -1.87 -14.43
C LEU A 144 12.35 -2.92 -13.94
N ASN A 145 12.66 -3.64 -12.87
CA ASN A 145 11.75 -4.60 -12.27
C ASN A 145 10.45 -3.94 -11.83
N ALA A 146 10.56 -2.78 -11.17
CA ALA A 146 9.40 -2.02 -10.73
C ALA A 146 8.55 -1.56 -11.91
N ALA A 147 9.15 -1.15 -13.02
CA ALA A 147 8.41 -0.75 -14.20
C ALA A 147 7.63 -1.92 -14.84
N ARG A 148 8.28 -3.08 -15.01
CA ARG A 148 7.64 -4.30 -15.56
C ARG A 148 6.54 -4.82 -14.64
N SER A 149 6.82 -4.91 -13.34
CA SER A 149 5.87 -5.37 -12.33
C SER A 149 4.69 -4.43 -12.22
N PHE A 150 4.91 -3.12 -12.14
CA PHE A 150 3.84 -2.12 -12.08
C PHE A 150 2.87 -2.26 -13.25
N GLN A 151 3.38 -2.40 -14.49
CA GLN A 151 2.54 -2.56 -15.68
C GLN A 151 1.66 -3.82 -15.61
N THR A 152 2.16 -4.90 -15.04
CA THR A 152 1.40 -6.15 -14.92
C THR A 152 0.44 -6.07 -13.74
N PHE A 153 0.94 -5.67 -12.58
CA PHE A 153 0.19 -5.66 -11.32
C PHE A 153 -1.05 -4.79 -11.41
N VAL A 154 -0.94 -3.57 -11.96
CA VAL A 154 -2.07 -2.64 -12.08
C VAL A 154 -3.22 -3.18 -12.96
N ARG A 155 -2.97 -4.20 -13.79
CA ARG A 155 -3.97 -4.85 -14.65
C ARG A 155 -4.60 -6.09 -14.03
N GLU A 156 -3.96 -6.64 -13.00
CA GLU A 156 -4.34 -7.92 -12.36
C GLU A 156 -4.90 -7.68 -10.93
N VAL A 157 -5.17 -6.42 -10.57
CA VAL A 157 -5.86 -6.02 -9.33
C VAL A 157 -7.02 -5.08 -9.66
N ASP A 158 -8.01 -5.05 -8.78
CA ASP A 158 -9.15 -4.14 -8.87
C ASP A 158 -8.73 -2.69 -8.61
N ASN A 159 -7.66 -2.47 -7.84
CA ASN A 159 -7.00 -1.17 -7.68
C ASN A 159 -5.58 -1.36 -7.13
N LEU A 160 -4.62 -0.56 -7.61
CA LEU A 160 -3.25 -0.56 -7.11
C LEU A 160 -2.99 0.70 -6.29
N MET A 161 -2.99 0.55 -4.96
CA MET A 161 -2.46 1.57 -4.06
C MET A 161 -0.92 1.56 -4.14
N VAL A 162 -0.31 2.73 -4.24
CA VAL A 162 1.14 2.84 -4.45
C VAL A 162 1.80 3.66 -3.35
N PHE A 163 2.97 3.18 -2.93
CA PHE A 163 3.88 3.88 -2.05
C PHE A 163 5.25 4.01 -2.72
N ASP A 164 5.79 5.23 -2.80
CA ASP A 164 7.08 5.50 -3.42
C ASP A 164 8.17 5.70 -2.37
N ASN A 165 9.06 4.72 -2.17
CA ASN A 165 10.13 4.82 -1.18
C ASN A 165 11.01 6.07 -1.39
N ASP A 166 11.22 6.49 -2.64
CA ASP A 166 12.04 7.66 -2.94
C ASP A 166 11.48 8.95 -2.31
N ALA A 167 10.15 9.09 -2.24
CA ALA A 167 9.49 10.24 -1.66
C ALA A 167 9.58 10.29 -0.13
N TRP A 168 9.85 9.14 0.51
CA TRP A 168 9.82 8.97 1.97
C TRP A 168 11.20 8.75 2.60
N ARG A 169 12.24 8.54 1.78
CA ARG A 169 13.62 8.41 2.23
C ARG A 169 14.08 9.64 3.02
N LYS A 170 14.76 9.40 4.14
CA LYS A 170 15.47 10.44 4.92
C LYS A 170 16.97 10.31 4.70
N THR A 171 17.65 11.44 4.55
CA THR A 171 19.11 11.48 4.37
C THR A 171 19.81 11.17 5.69
N GLY A 172 20.90 10.38 5.62
CA GLY A 172 21.79 10.11 6.76
C GLY A 172 21.36 8.97 7.70
N GLN A 173 20.38 8.15 7.31
CA GLN A 173 19.97 6.96 8.07
C GLN A 173 20.59 5.67 7.50
N SER A 174 20.62 4.62 8.31
CA SER A 174 20.91 3.28 7.80
C SER A 174 19.76 2.77 6.93
N VAL A 175 20.06 1.88 5.99
CA VAL A 175 19.04 1.29 5.10
C VAL A 175 17.94 0.59 5.90
N GLU A 176 18.31 -0.20 6.92
CA GLU A 176 17.36 -0.93 7.76
C GLU A 176 16.43 0.00 8.55
N SER A 177 17.00 0.95 9.30
CA SER A 177 16.19 1.95 10.03
C SER A 177 15.32 2.79 9.11
N GLY A 178 15.79 3.08 7.89
CA GLY A 178 15.03 3.82 6.88
C GLY A 178 13.79 3.06 6.44
N TYR A 179 13.91 1.75 6.18
CA TYR A 179 12.77 0.91 5.82
C TYR A 179 11.78 0.72 6.97
N ASP A 180 12.25 0.61 8.23
CA ASP A 180 11.34 0.50 9.37
C ASP A 180 10.48 1.75 9.54
N GLU A 181 11.06 2.95 9.38
CA GLU A 181 10.30 4.21 9.39
C GLU A 181 9.33 4.31 8.20
N ILE A 182 9.74 3.86 7.01
CA ILE A 182 8.86 3.79 5.85
C ILE A 182 7.67 2.86 6.12
N ASN A 183 7.92 1.68 6.70
CA ASN A 183 6.87 0.71 7.03
C ASN A 183 5.88 1.28 8.06
N GLU A 184 6.36 2.03 9.07
CA GLU A 184 5.49 2.76 10.00
C GLU A 184 4.64 3.80 9.26
N GLU A 185 5.21 4.57 8.33
CA GLU A 185 4.46 5.55 7.56
C GLU A 185 3.42 4.91 6.61
N ILE A 186 3.72 3.74 6.03
CA ILE A 186 2.75 2.94 5.27
C ILE A 186 1.58 2.54 6.18
N VAL A 187 1.89 1.78 7.24
CA VAL A 187 0.88 1.17 8.11
C VAL A 187 0.04 2.22 8.83
N LYS A 188 0.61 3.35 9.22
CA LYS A 188 -0.14 4.45 9.84
C LYS A 188 -1.23 5.03 8.93
N ARG A 189 -0.98 5.14 7.63
CA ARG A 189 -1.93 5.70 6.65
C ARG A 189 -3.02 4.72 6.33
N PHE A 190 -2.61 3.54 5.90
CA PHE A 190 -3.52 2.49 5.47
C PHE A 190 -4.26 1.85 6.65
N GLY A 191 -3.64 1.79 7.84
CA GLY A 191 -4.29 1.34 9.07
C GLY A 191 -5.46 2.24 9.48
N ILE A 192 -5.32 3.56 9.42
CA ILE A 192 -6.45 4.46 9.68
C ILE A 192 -7.49 4.37 8.56
N LEU A 193 -7.06 4.27 7.29
CA LEU A 193 -7.97 4.16 6.15
C LEU A 193 -8.85 2.91 6.25
N PHE A 194 -8.26 1.74 6.52
CA PHE A 194 -8.98 0.48 6.58
C PHE A 194 -9.69 0.27 7.92
N GLY A 195 -9.11 0.74 9.03
CA GLY A 195 -9.76 0.69 10.35
C GLY A 195 -11.04 1.50 10.41
N ALA A 196 -11.16 2.55 9.59
CA ALA A 196 -12.40 3.27 9.46
C ALA A 196 -13.56 2.39 8.97
N GLY A 197 -13.30 1.34 8.17
CA GLY A 197 -14.33 0.44 7.66
C GLY A 197 -14.83 -0.62 8.66
N GLU A 198 -14.09 -0.85 9.75
CA GLU A 198 -14.43 -1.82 10.77
C GLU A 198 -15.45 -1.23 11.76
N ILE A 199 -16.71 -1.66 11.69
CA ILE A 199 -17.78 -1.14 12.56
C ILE A 199 -17.81 -1.95 13.86
N GLU A 200 -17.48 -1.31 14.99
CA GLU A 200 -17.69 -1.93 16.31
C GLU A 200 -19.19 -1.97 16.69
N PRO A 201 -19.76 -3.15 17.00
CA PRO A 201 -21.11 -3.25 17.55
C PRO A 201 -21.18 -2.60 18.95
N GLY A 202 -21.74 -1.40 19.03
CA GLY A 202 -21.96 -0.70 20.31
C GLY A 202 -20.99 0.45 20.63
N GLY A 203 -20.17 0.88 19.66
CA GLY A 203 -19.34 2.10 19.76
C GLY A 203 -20.14 3.40 19.90
N GLU A 204 -19.47 4.49 20.26
CA GLU A 204 -20.07 5.82 20.34
C GLU A 204 -20.75 6.22 19.02
N VAL A 205 -21.89 6.91 19.11
CA VAL A 205 -22.69 7.32 17.94
C VAL A 205 -21.90 8.33 17.11
N ALA A 206 -21.19 7.84 16.09
CA ALA A 206 -20.58 8.67 15.06
C ALA A 206 -21.66 9.32 14.18
N GLU A 207 -21.42 10.55 13.72
CA GLU A 207 -22.41 11.31 12.94
C GLU A 207 -22.45 10.86 11.47
N SER A 208 -21.38 10.25 10.94
CA SER A 208 -21.28 9.67 9.59
C SER A 208 -20.09 8.70 9.49
N VAL A 209 -20.28 7.44 9.88
CA VAL A 209 -19.24 6.39 9.84
C VAL A 209 -18.86 6.06 8.40
N VAL A 210 -17.55 5.95 8.12
CA VAL A 210 -17.07 5.32 6.87
C VAL A 210 -17.25 3.81 7.04
N ASP A 211 -17.80 3.11 6.06
CA ASP A 211 -17.84 1.65 6.08
C ASP A 211 -16.90 1.07 5.00
N SER A 212 -16.68 -0.25 5.01
CA SER A 212 -15.91 -0.92 3.96
C SER A 212 -16.48 -0.66 2.56
N SER A 213 -17.79 -0.43 2.42
CA SER A 213 -18.42 -0.14 1.12
C SER A 213 -17.98 1.21 0.56
N GLU A 214 -17.78 2.24 1.38
CA GLU A 214 -17.27 3.54 0.95
C GLU A 214 -15.83 3.43 0.42
N ILE A 215 -14.99 2.58 1.03
CA ILE A 215 -13.63 2.29 0.55
C ILE A 215 -13.70 1.55 -0.79
N ILE A 216 -14.47 0.46 -0.85
CA ILE A 216 -14.63 -0.37 -2.06
C ILE A 216 -15.15 0.47 -3.23
N ASN A 217 -16.19 1.27 -3.02
CA ASN A 217 -16.77 2.16 -4.04
C ASN A 217 -15.82 3.27 -4.48
N THR A 218 -14.89 3.70 -3.63
CA THR A 218 -13.86 4.67 -4.02
C THR A 218 -12.80 4.01 -4.91
N LEU A 219 -12.45 2.76 -4.62
CA LEU A 219 -11.45 1.99 -5.37
C LEU A 219 -11.99 1.36 -6.65
N SER A 220 -13.32 1.22 -6.81
CA SER A 220 -13.97 0.49 -7.90
C SER A 220 -13.76 1.07 -9.31
N GLY A 221 -13.22 2.28 -9.43
CA GLY A 221 -12.81 2.86 -10.72
C GLY A 221 -11.58 2.20 -11.34
N GLY A 222 -10.83 1.44 -10.53
CA GLY A 222 -9.58 0.83 -10.96
C GLY A 222 -8.41 1.78 -11.05
N GLY A 223 -7.35 1.30 -11.67
CA GLY A 223 -6.12 2.06 -11.87
C GLY A 223 -5.30 2.23 -10.60
N VAL A 224 -4.78 3.43 -10.41
CA VAL A 224 -3.78 3.75 -9.38
C VAL A 224 -4.39 4.63 -8.32
N SER A 225 -4.08 4.33 -7.06
CA SER A 225 -4.46 5.15 -5.91
C SER A 225 -3.25 5.62 -5.11
N THR A 226 -3.41 6.79 -4.49
CA THR A 226 -2.46 7.39 -3.56
C THR A 226 -3.16 7.86 -2.30
N VAL A 227 -2.42 7.97 -1.19
CA VAL A 227 -2.97 8.36 0.11
C VAL A 227 -2.26 9.59 0.67
N GLY A 228 -3.04 10.61 1.02
CA GLY A 228 -2.61 11.77 1.78
C GLY A 228 -2.87 11.60 3.28
N TYR A 229 -2.03 12.22 4.11
CA TYR A 229 -2.13 12.13 5.57
C TYR A 229 -1.66 13.39 6.27
N ALA A 230 -2.40 13.81 7.29
CA ALA A 230 -1.96 14.80 8.26
C ALA A 230 -2.55 14.49 9.64
N ALA A 231 -1.84 14.86 10.70
CA ALA A 231 -2.36 14.77 12.05
C ALA A 231 -1.87 15.90 12.93
N GLU A 232 -2.60 16.11 14.02
CA GLU A 232 -2.32 17.10 15.06
C GLU A 232 -2.60 16.47 16.43
N GLU A 233 -1.73 16.75 17.40
CA GLU A 233 -1.88 16.29 18.78
C GLU A 233 -3.00 17.05 19.49
N VAL A 234 -3.75 16.37 20.34
CA VAL A 234 -4.87 16.93 21.10
C VAL A 234 -4.85 16.46 22.55
N GLU A 235 -5.43 17.25 23.45
CA GLU A 235 -5.43 16.92 24.88
C GLU A 235 -6.42 15.80 25.24
N ASN A 236 -5.88 14.68 25.74
CA ASN A 236 -6.64 13.66 26.44
C ASN A 236 -7.00 14.15 27.85
N GLN A 237 -8.03 14.99 27.96
CA GLN A 237 -8.54 15.43 29.26
C GLN A 237 -9.31 14.31 29.97
N SER A 238 -8.59 13.41 30.63
CA SER A 238 -9.12 12.57 31.70
C SER A 238 -9.25 13.34 33.04
N SER A 239 -8.90 14.63 33.08
CA SER A 239 -8.82 15.43 34.31
C SER A 239 -9.55 16.79 34.29
N SER A 240 -10.57 17.00 33.45
CA SER A 240 -11.44 18.19 33.58
C SER A 240 -12.65 17.88 34.46
N GLY A 241 -12.34 17.46 35.68
CA GLY A 241 -13.32 17.14 36.71
C GLY A 241 -13.97 18.40 37.26
N LEU A 242 -15.31 18.43 37.23
CA LEU A 242 -16.22 19.24 38.06
C LEU A 242 -16.18 20.78 37.91
N LEU A 243 -15.10 21.38 37.39
CA LEU A 243 -14.96 22.85 37.29
C LEU A 243 -15.55 23.45 36.00
N SER A 244 -15.51 22.73 34.88
CA SER A 244 -16.10 23.18 33.60
C SER A 244 -17.62 23.32 33.67
N ARG A 245 -18.31 22.42 34.41
CA ARG A 245 -19.77 22.45 34.59
C ARG A 245 -20.29 23.64 35.41
N LEU A 246 -19.41 24.41 36.05
CA LEU A 246 -19.78 25.61 36.83
C LEU A 246 -19.67 26.90 35.98
N LYS A 247 -18.94 26.89 34.87
CA LYS A 247 -18.84 28.02 33.93
C LYS A 247 -19.74 27.79 32.70
N GLY A 248 -21.01 27.49 32.93
CA GLY A 248 -21.98 27.39 31.85
C GLY A 248 -22.29 28.76 31.25
N GLY A 249 -21.86 28.98 30.00
CA GLY A 249 -22.33 30.06 29.14
C GLY A 249 -22.15 29.64 27.68
N GLY A 250 -23.25 29.64 26.90
CA GLY A 250 -23.31 29.08 25.54
C GLY A 250 -22.36 29.66 24.48
N ASP A 251 -21.53 30.66 24.82
CA ASP A 251 -20.46 31.15 23.97
C ASP A 251 -19.25 30.19 23.91
N GLU A 252 -18.97 29.42 24.98
CA GLU A 252 -17.85 28.45 24.99
C GLU A 252 -18.10 27.25 24.04
N ASP A 253 -19.33 26.74 24.00
CA ASP A 253 -19.69 25.60 23.12
C ASP A 253 -19.60 25.97 21.62
N ASP A 254 -20.04 27.18 21.24
CA ASP A 254 -19.96 27.65 19.85
C ASP A 254 -18.51 27.90 19.40
N LEU A 255 -17.66 28.40 20.30
CA LEU A 255 -16.21 28.56 20.08
C LEU A 255 -15.52 27.21 19.85
N ASP A 256 -15.85 26.19 20.63
CA ASP A 256 -15.27 24.86 20.50
C ASP A 256 -15.69 24.13 19.21
N VAL A 257 -16.94 24.31 18.76
CA VAL A 257 -17.42 23.80 17.46
C VAL A 257 -16.70 24.48 16.30
N ALA A 258 -16.50 25.81 16.36
CA ALA A 258 -15.79 26.55 15.33
C ALA A 258 -14.31 26.14 15.24
N ASN A 259 -13.64 25.99 16.39
CA ASN A 259 -12.26 25.52 16.48
C ASN A 259 -12.10 24.12 15.92
N THR A 260 -13.02 23.21 16.26
CA THR A 260 -13.02 21.84 15.74
C THR A 260 -13.20 21.79 14.22
N THR A 261 -14.13 22.58 13.69
CA THR A 261 -14.34 22.72 12.24
C THR A 261 -13.08 23.21 11.52
N ASN A 262 -12.40 24.22 12.10
CA ASN A 262 -11.18 24.79 11.53
C ASN A 262 -10.01 23.81 11.54
N ARG A 263 -9.84 23.05 12.64
CA ARG A 263 -8.84 21.98 12.74
C ARG A 263 -9.05 20.91 11.66
N ILE A 264 -10.27 20.39 11.52
CA ILE A 264 -10.59 19.38 10.51
C ILE A 264 -10.26 19.90 9.10
N THR A 265 -10.75 21.08 8.73
CA THR A 265 -10.46 21.62 7.38
C THR A 265 -8.98 21.91 7.17
N SER A 266 -8.23 22.26 8.21
CA SER A 266 -6.77 22.44 8.17
C SER A 266 -6.06 21.10 7.91
N LEU A 267 -6.44 20.04 8.62
CA LEU A 267 -5.91 18.70 8.42
C LEU A 267 -6.21 18.17 7.03
N VAL A 268 -7.43 18.37 6.52
CA VAL A 268 -7.80 18.01 5.14
C VAL A 268 -6.85 18.66 4.12
N ARG A 269 -6.63 19.98 4.24
CA ARG A 269 -5.70 20.69 3.35
C ARG A 269 -4.27 20.17 3.47
N LYS A 270 -3.78 19.93 4.69
CA LYS A 270 -2.44 19.39 4.94
C LYS A 270 -2.29 17.97 4.40
N ALA A 271 -3.32 17.14 4.48
CA ALA A 271 -3.30 15.77 3.98
C ALA A 271 -3.29 15.74 2.45
N ALA A 272 -4.08 16.60 1.79
CA ALA A 272 -4.19 16.66 0.34
C ALA A 272 -2.97 17.30 -0.34
N LEU A 273 -2.45 18.38 0.24
CA LEU A 273 -1.32 19.15 -0.32
C LEU A 273 0.03 18.74 0.29
N GLY A 274 0.00 17.81 1.24
CA GLY A 274 1.19 17.28 1.90
C GLY A 274 1.88 16.21 1.07
N ARG A 275 2.74 15.46 1.73
CA ARG A 275 3.43 14.33 1.11
C ARG A 275 2.46 13.14 0.99
N LEU A 276 2.10 12.81 -0.25
CA LEU A 276 1.30 11.62 -0.59
C LEU A 276 2.16 10.35 -0.60
N THR A 277 1.55 9.17 -0.48
CA THR A 277 2.26 7.89 -0.62
C THR A 277 2.89 7.74 -2.00
N LEU A 278 2.19 8.17 -3.04
CA LEU A 278 2.68 8.35 -4.40
C LEU A 278 2.48 9.83 -4.78
N PRO A 279 3.55 10.63 -4.92
CA PRO A 279 3.44 12.03 -5.31
C PRO A 279 2.80 12.20 -6.71
N CYS A 280 1.74 13.00 -6.78
CA CYS A 280 1.04 13.33 -8.01
C CYS A 280 0.31 14.68 -7.88
N GLU A 281 -0.14 15.22 -9.01
CA GLU A 281 -1.16 16.27 -8.99
C GLU A 281 -2.51 15.64 -8.61
N ILE A 282 -3.27 16.31 -7.75
CA ILE A 282 -4.56 15.80 -7.25
C ILE A 282 -5.74 16.20 -8.16
N ASP A 283 -5.53 17.18 -9.03
CA ASP A 283 -6.51 17.57 -10.06
C ASP A 283 -6.71 16.44 -11.06
N GLY A 284 -7.96 16.17 -11.43
CA GLY A 284 -8.33 15.06 -12.31
C GLY A 284 -8.37 13.69 -11.62
N THR A 285 -8.35 13.63 -10.29
CA THR A 285 -8.63 12.40 -9.54
C THR A 285 -10.06 11.95 -9.80
N GLU A 286 -10.28 10.66 -10.08
CA GLU A 286 -11.62 10.14 -10.40
C GLU A 286 -12.54 10.13 -9.17
N ARG A 287 -12.07 9.55 -8.06
CA ARG A 287 -12.82 9.45 -6.78
C ARG A 287 -11.94 9.78 -5.59
N ALA A 288 -12.52 10.36 -4.56
CA ALA A 288 -11.83 10.61 -3.31
C ALA A 288 -12.65 10.16 -2.09
N LEU A 289 -11.95 9.70 -1.05
CA LEU A 289 -12.53 9.38 0.25
C LEU A 289 -11.75 10.12 1.35
N LEU A 290 -12.47 10.90 2.16
CA LEU A 290 -11.94 11.57 3.35
C LEU A 290 -12.30 10.79 4.62
N VAL A 291 -11.30 10.36 5.38
CA VAL A 291 -11.47 9.76 6.70
C VAL A 291 -10.89 10.70 7.76
N MET A 292 -11.71 11.09 8.74
CA MET A 292 -11.24 11.85 9.90
C MET A 292 -11.23 10.97 11.15
N SER A 293 -10.04 10.71 11.70
CA SER A 293 -9.86 9.87 12.90
C SER A 293 -9.50 10.71 14.13
N GLY A 294 -10.03 10.32 15.29
CA GLY A 294 -9.63 10.88 16.59
C GLY A 294 -10.74 10.85 17.63
N PRO A 295 -10.54 11.48 18.81
CA PRO A 295 -11.57 11.50 19.85
C PRO A 295 -12.85 12.16 19.37
N PRO A 296 -14.04 11.60 19.64
CA PRO A 296 -15.33 12.10 19.14
C PRO A 296 -15.59 13.58 19.41
N LYS A 297 -15.19 14.09 20.58
CA LYS A 297 -15.29 15.52 20.95
C LYS A 297 -14.52 16.47 20.02
N TYR A 298 -13.58 15.96 19.24
CA TYR A 298 -12.75 16.71 18.30
C TYR A 298 -13.11 16.47 16.83
N LEU A 299 -14.19 15.71 16.58
CA LEU A 299 -14.74 15.44 15.27
C LEU A 299 -16.13 16.11 15.17
N ASN A 300 -16.47 16.63 14.00
CA ASN A 300 -17.82 17.13 13.74
C ASN A 300 -18.18 17.02 12.26
N ARG A 301 -19.47 16.77 11.98
CA ARG A 301 -19.97 16.66 10.60
C ARG A 301 -19.73 17.92 9.77
N LYS A 302 -19.86 19.11 10.35
CA LYS A 302 -19.67 20.39 9.64
C LYS A 302 -18.26 20.54 9.08
N GLY A 303 -17.24 20.11 9.81
CA GLY A 303 -15.85 20.13 9.37
C GLY A 303 -15.59 19.13 8.26
N ILE A 304 -16.13 17.91 8.39
CA ILE A 304 -16.01 16.85 7.38
C ILE A 304 -16.66 17.28 6.07
N GLU A 305 -17.90 17.77 6.11
CA GLU A 305 -18.62 18.26 4.91
C GLU A 305 -17.88 19.42 4.21
N ARG A 306 -17.31 20.36 4.97
CA ARG A 306 -16.48 21.43 4.41
C ARG A 306 -15.19 20.89 3.79
N GLY A 307 -14.58 19.89 4.43
CA GLY A 307 -13.40 19.19 3.92
C GLY A 307 -13.69 18.49 2.58
N ARG A 308 -14.79 17.74 2.51
CA ARG A 308 -15.27 17.06 1.30
C ARG A 308 -15.49 18.04 0.16
N LYS A 309 -16.24 19.12 0.41
CA LYS A 309 -16.49 20.15 -0.60
C LYS A 309 -15.19 20.81 -1.11
N TRP A 310 -14.26 21.09 -0.20
CA TRP A 310 -12.97 21.65 -0.60
C TRP A 310 -12.18 20.65 -1.45
N LEU A 311 -12.19 19.35 -1.11
CA LEU A 311 -11.55 18.31 -1.92
C LEU A 311 -12.19 18.17 -3.29
N GLU A 312 -13.52 18.24 -3.39
CA GLU A 312 -14.24 18.25 -4.66
C GLU A 312 -13.77 19.42 -5.55
N GLU A 313 -13.64 20.62 -4.97
CA GLU A 313 -13.13 21.80 -5.67
C GLU A 313 -11.66 21.67 -6.10
N GLN A 314 -10.80 20.99 -5.33
CA GLN A 314 -9.38 20.82 -5.67
C GLN A 314 -9.09 19.68 -6.64
N THR A 315 -9.87 18.60 -6.57
CA THR A 315 -9.66 17.40 -7.38
C THR A 315 -10.43 17.43 -8.69
N GLY A 316 -11.52 18.21 -8.76
CA GLY A 316 -12.49 18.12 -9.85
C GLY A 316 -13.24 16.78 -9.88
N SER A 317 -13.10 15.95 -8.85
CA SER A 317 -13.72 14.62 -8.76
C SER A 317 -15.24 14.75 -8.68
N MET A 318 -15.95 13.87 -9.40
CA MET A 318 -17.41 13.80 -9.36
C MET A 318 -17.93 13.10 -8.10
N GLU A 319 -17.09 12.37 -7.38
CA GLU A 319 -17.47 11.57 -6.22
C GLU A 319 -16.47 11.72 -5.07
N VAL A 320 -16.78 12.63 -4.15
CA VAL A 320 -16.03 12.79 -2.89
C VAL A 320 -16.85 12.25 -1.72
N ARG A 321 -16.43 11.11 -1.20
CA ARG A 321 -16.97 10.46 -0.01
C ARG A 321 -16.26 10.94 1.25
N GLY A 322 -16.86 10.73 2.41
CA GLY A 322 -16.14 10.93 3.64
C GLY A 322 -16.96 10.77 4.91
N GLY A 323 -16.25 10.50 5.99
CA GLY A 323 -16.82 10.24 7.31
C GLY A 323 -15.77 10.29 8.41
N ASP A 324 -16.20 9.95 9.62
CA ASP A 324 -15.36 9.87 10.80
C ASP A 324 -15.02 8.42 11.19
N TYR A 325 -13.88 8.28 11.86
CA TYR A 325 -13.43 7.08 12.55
C TYR A 325 -13.13 7.44 14.02
N PRO A 326 -14.14 7.35 14.91
CA PRO A 326 -14.01 7.76 16.31
C PRO A 326 -13.07 6.84 17.08
N VAL A 327 -12.04 7.41 17.71
CA VAL A 327 -11.06 6.69 18.55
C VAL A 327 -10.88 7.45 19.86
N SER A 328 -11.65 7.07 20.90
CA SER A 328 -11.78 7.86 22.13
C SER A 328 -10.48 8.07 22.90
N GLU A 329 -9.58 7.09 22.91
CA GLU A 329 -8.29 7.16 23.64
C GLU A 329 -7.15 7.81 22.83
N SER A 330 -7.41 8.20 21.57
CA SER A 330 -6.36 8.77 20.70
C SER A 330 -5.90 10.15 21.19
N GLY A 331 -4.60 10.32 21.38
CA GLY A 331 -3.98 11.64 21.61
C GLY A 331 -3.88 12.52 20.35
N PHE A 332 -4.45 12.08 19.22
CA PHE A 332 -4.33 12.76 17.93
C PHE A 332 -5.67 12.86 17.21
N VAL A 333 -5.81 13.91 16.40
CA VAL A 333 -6.78 13.97 15.30
C VAL A 333 -6.02 13.86 14.00
N ALA A 334 -6.41 12.92 13.15
CA ALA A 334 -5.80 12.65 11.85
C ALA A 334 -6.82 12.78 10.73
N GLY A 335 -6.37 13.31 9.58
CA GLY A 335 -7.10 13.27 8.31
C GLY A 335 -6.36 12.39 7.32
N VAL A 336 -7.05 11.42 6.76
CA VAL A 336 -6.56 10.53 5.69
C VAL A 336 -7.40 10.73 4.45
N ILE A 337 -6.74 10.87 3.30
CA ILE A 337 -7.42 11.09 2.02
C ILE A 337 -6.95 10.03 1.05
N LEU A 338 -7.85 9.15 0.64
CA LEU A 338 -7.64 8.23 -0.48
C LEU A 338 -8.03 8.94 -1.77
N LEU A 339 -7.11 8.99 -2.73
CA LEU A 339 -7.32 9.52 -4.08
C LEU A 339 -7.18 8.36 -5.06
N SER A 340 -8.27 8.01 -5.74
CA SER A 340 -8.36 6.86 -6.64
C SER A 340 -8.53 7.31 -8.09
N GLY A 341 -7.89 6.59 -9.00
CA GLY A 341 -7.88 6.92 -10.43
C GLY A 341 -7.00 8.13 -10.75
N VAL A 342 -5.84 8.27 -10.08
CA VAL A 342 -4.90 9.35 -10.37
C VAL A 342 -4.19 9.11 -11.70
N THR A 343 -4.01 10.16 -12.51
CA THR A 343 -3.49 10.05 -13.89
C THR A 343 -2.20 10.83 -14.12
N ASP A 344 -2.03 12.01 -13.52
CA ASP A 344 -0.80 12.79 -13.66
C ASP A 344 0.23 12.46 -12.57
N VAL A 345 0.89 11.32 -12.76
CA VAL A 345 1.92 10.82 -11.85
C VAL A 345 3.29 10.82 -12.53
N PRO A 346 4.18 11.79 -12.22
CA PRO A 346 5.52 11.86 -12.81
C PRO A 346 6.34 10.58 -12.61
N ARG A 347 6.24 9.95 -11.43
CA ARG A 347 6.97 8.72 -11.09
C ARG A 347 6.58 7.56 -12.00
N ILE A 348 5.30 7.41 -12.33
CA ILE A 348 4.83 6.35 -13.24
C ILE A 348 5.31 6.59 -14.67
N LYS A 349 5.28 7.85 -15.14
CA LYS A 349 5.82 8.23 -16.46
C LYS A 349 7.31 7.88 -16.56
N GLN A 350 8.10 8.11 -15.50
CA GLN A 350 9.51 7.72 -15.45
C GLN A 350 9.68 6.20 -15.53
N LEU A 351 8.92 5.42 -14.76
CA LEU A 351 8.97 3.95 -14.84
C LEU A 351 8.63 3.43 -16.24
N GLN A 352 7.59 3.99 -16.87
CA GLN A 352 7.23 3.62 -18.24
C GLN A 352 8.36 3.92 -19.23
N GLN A 353 9.02 5.06 -19.11
CA GLN A 353 10.16 5.42 -19.96
C GLN A 353 11.33 4.45 -19.78
N VAL A 354 11.67 4.09 -18.53
CA VAL A 354 12.72 3.10 -18.23
C VAL A 354 12.39 1.73 -18.83
N ALA A 355 11.12 1.29 -18.76
CA ALA A 355 10.71 0.03 -19.37
C ALA A 355 10.90 0.03 -20.90
N ILE A 356 10.55 1.13 -21.57
CA ILE A 356 10.71 1.28 -23.03
C ILE A 356 12.20 1.25 -23.39
N GLU A 357 13.02 2.07 -22.74
CA GLU A 357 14.47 2.13 -23.00
C GLU A 357 15.16 0.78 -22.73
N ALA A 358 14.74 0.06 -21.71
CA ALA A 358 15.29 -1.26 -21.42
C ALA A 358 14.87 -2.32 -22.45
N GLN A 359 13.66 -2.24 -23.02
CA GLN A 359 13.24 -3.14 -24.10
C GLN A 359 14.10 -2.94 -25.34
N ASP A 360 14.30 -1.68 -25.75
CA ASP A 360 15.14 -1.34 -26.91
C ASP A 360 16.59 -1.82 -26.71
N ASN A 361 17.18 -1.58 -25.54
CA ASN A 361 18.55 -2.00 -25.22
C ASN A 361 18.73 -3.53 -25.18
N ILE A 362 17.74 -4.27 -24.70
CA ILE A 362 17.82 -5.75 -24.64
C ILE A 362 17.83 -6.35 -26.05
N GLU A 363 17.05 -5.79 -26.98
CA GLU A 363 17.07 -6.23 -28.38
C GLU A 363 18.43 -5.94 -29.04
N GLU A 364 19.03 -4.78 -28.80
CA GLU A 364 20.37 -4.44 -29.30
C GLU A 364 21.45 -5.37 -28.72
N ILE A 365 21.49 -5.55 -27.39
CA ILE A 365 22.48 -6.42 -26.73
C ILE A 365 22.36 -7.86 -27.21
N LYS A 366 21.13 -8.37 -27.42
CA LYS A 366 20.92 -9.74 -27.89
C LYS A 366 21.48 -9.92 -29.31
N ASN A 367 21.23 -8.97 -30.20
CA ASN A 367 21.77 -9.00 -31.57
C ASN A 367 23.30 -8.92 -31.56
N GLU A 368 23.89 -8.00 -30.79
CA GLU A 368 25.36 -7.90 -30.65
C GLU A 368 25.95 -9.17 -30.01
N SER A 369 25.28 -9.77 -29.03
CA SER A 369 25.75 -10.99 -28.37
C SER A 369 25.72 -12.19 -29.31
N GLU A 370 24.68 -12.31 -30.15
CA GLU A 370 24.60 -13.35 -31.18
C GLU A 370 25.71 -13.16 -32.24
N GLU A 371 25.97 -11.93 -32.68
CA GLU A 371 27.07 -11.62 -33.61
C GLU A 371 28.45 -11.89 -32.98
N ASN A 372 28.66 -11.49 -31.72
CA ASN A 372 29.92 -11.71 -31.01
C ASN A 372 30.15 -13.20 -30.72
N LEU A 373 29.10 -13.95 -30.37
CA LEU A 373 29.20 -15.39 -30.17
C LEU A 373 29.50 -16.10 -31.49
N TYR A 374 28.84 -15.70 -32.58
CA TYR A 374 29.12 -16.20 -33.92
C TYR A 374 30.60 -15.94 -34.30
N GLY A 375 31.09 -14.72 -34.09
CA GLY A 375 32.50 -14.40 -34.30
C GLY A 375 33.47 -15.18 -33.41
N LEU A 376 33.11 -15.49 -32.16
CA LEU A 376 33.94 -16.29 -31.26
C LEU A 376 33.99 -17.79 -31.61
N VAL A 377 32.91 -18.31 -32.20
CA VAL A 377 32.75 -19.74 -32.51
C VAL A 377 33.16 -20.06 -33.95
N GLU A 378 32.99 -19.11 -34.88
CA GLU A 378 33.24 -19.32 -36.32
C GLU A 378 34.49 -18.57 -36.87
N ASP A 379 35.36 -17.99 -36.04
CA ASP A 379 36.67 -17.43 -36.50
C ASP A 379 37.68 -18.55 -36.90
N ASP A 380 37.43 -19.16 -38.05
CA ASP A 380 38.35 -19.46 -39.18
C ASP A 380 39.81 -19.96 -38.98
N GLU A 381 40.21 -20.63 -37.88
CA GLU A 381 41.41 -21.50 -37.93
C GLU A 381 41.30 -22.92 -37.32
N ASP A 382 40.29 -23.22 -36.50
CA ASP A 382 40.08 -24.58 -35.95
C ASP A 382 38.59 -24.94 -35.91
N GLU A 383 38.08 -25.55 -36.98
CA GLU A 383 36.74 -26.19 -37.03
C GLU A 383 36.71 -27.42 -36.08
N LEU A 384 36.46 -27.18 -34.79
CA LEU A 384 36.13 -28.25 -33.85
C LEU A 384 34.61 -28.45 -33.84
N GLU A 385 34.15 -29.63 -34.26
CA GLU A 385 32.73 -29.99 -34.16
C GLU A 385 32.26 -29.93 -32.70
N PRO A 386 31.11 -29.28 -32.43
CA PRO A 386 30.53 -29.24 -31.10
C PRO A 386 30.18 -30.65 -30.61
N LEU A 387 30.21 -30.81 -29.29
CA LEU A 387 30.00 -32.12 -28.63
C LEU A 387 28.58 -32.68 -28.77
N PHE A 388 27.60 -31.85 -29.18
CA PHE A 388 26.18 -32.20 -29.32
C PHE A 388 25.54 -31.45 -30.47
#